data_AF-A0A7W1YMB5-F1
#
_entry.id   AF-A0A7W1YMB5-F1
#
_cell.length_a   1.000
_cell.length_b   1.000
_cell.length_c   1.000
_cell.angle_alpha   90.00
_cell.angle_beta   90.00
_cell.angle_gamma   90.00
#
_symmetry.space_group_name_H-M   'P 1'
#
loop_
_entity.id
_entity.type
_entity.pdbx_description
1 polymer ?
#
loop_
_entity_poly.entity_id
_entity_poly.type
_entity_poly.pdbx_seq_one_letter_code
_entity_poly.pdbx_strand_id
1 'polypeptide(L)' 'MTRLVLLVSIAPTDTSLAAARPSTTMTTIPVGSSPFDIAVNRRTNRAYTANYGDNTVSVITGQ' A
#
# COMPACT_ATOMS: atom_id res chain seq x y z
N MET A 1 30.69 17.98 -3.53
CA MET A 1 29.88 17.84 -4.75
C MET A 1 28.49 18.37 -4.46
N THR A 2 28.21 19.63 -4.83
CA THR A 2 26.99 20.36 -4.46
C THR A 2 25.89 20.07 -5.47
N ARG A 3 24.76 19.50 -5.04
CA ARG A 3 23.64 19.15 -5.90
C ARG A 3 22.58 20.26 -5.80
N LEU A 4 22.44 21.05 -6.87
CA LEU A 4 21.45 22.12 -7.00
C LEU A 4 20.11 21.52 -7.44
N VAL A 5 19.01 21.78 -6.72
CA VAL A 5 17.66 21.40 -7.14
C VAL A 5 16.84 22.68 -7.32
N LEU A 6 16.42 22.96 -8.55
CA LEU A 6 15.53 24.07 -8.86
C LEU A 6 14.08 23.59 -8.72
N LEU A 7 13.37 24.04 -7.68
CA LEU A 7 11.92 23.87 -7.57
C LEU A 7 11.25 25.18 -8.01
N VAL A 8 10.85 25.26 -9.28
CA VAL A 8 9.89 26.30 -9.70
C VAL A 8 8.51 25.85 -9.22
N SER A 9 8.10 26.37 -8.07
CA SER A 9 6.74 26.17 -7.54
C SER A 9 5.86 27.33 -7.99
N ILE A 10 5.23 27.20 -9.16
CA ILE A 10 4.06 28.02 -9.48
C ILE A 10 2.84 27.37 -8.82
N ALA A 11 2.49 27.84 -7.62
CA ALA A 11 1.24 27.44 -6.98
C ALA A 11 0.07 27.99 -7.81
N PRO A 12 -0.91 27.16 -8.23
CA PRO A 12 -2.14 27.68 -8.80
C PRO A 12 -2.86 28.46 -7.71
N THR A 13 -3.24 29.71 -7.97
CA THR A 13 -4.12 30.53 -7.13
C THR A 13 -5.57 30.04 -7.20
N ASP A 14 -5.77 28.74 -7.02
CA ASP A 14 -7.06 28.14 -6.75
C ASP A 14 -6.97 27.41 -5.41
N THR A 15 -7.66 27.98 -4.43
CA THR A 15 -7.81 27.49 -3.04
C THR A 15 -8.63 26.18 -2.95
N SER A 16 -8.48 25.26 -3.90
CA SER A 16 -9.19 23.97 -3.91
C SER A 16 -8.42 22.82 -4.59
N LEU A 17 -7.08 22.79 -4.47
CA LEU A 17 -6.25 21.68 -4.99
C LEU A 17 -5.82 20.71 -3.88
N ALA A 18 -6.81 20.19 -3.16
CA ALA A 18 -6.72 18.80 -2.70
C ALA A 18 -6.99 17.89 -3.92
N ALA A 19 -6.14 17.98 -4.95
CA ALA A 19 -5.99 16.87 -5.89
C ALA A 19 -5.54 15.71 -5.01
N ALA A 20 -6.46 14.78 -4.73
CA ALA A 20 -6.31 13.72 -3.74
C ALA A 20 -5.03 12.94 -4.03
N ARG A 21 -3.92 13.36 -3.42
CA ARG A 21 -2.69 12.59 -3.44
C ARG A 21 -3.02 11.28 -2.76
N PRO A 22 -2.91 10.12 -3.44
CA PRO A 22 -3.25 8.85 -2.82
C PRO A 22 -2.45 8.74 -1.53
N SER A 23 -3.17 8.69 -0.41
CA SER A 23 -2.56 8.51 0.90
C SER A 23 -2.26 7.02 1.03
N THR A 24 -1.02 6.65 0.76
CA THR A 24 -0.57 5.26 0.94
C THR A 24 -0.43 4.99 2.42
N THR A 25 -1.49 4.48 3.04
CA THR A 25 -1.44 4.01 4.42
C THR A 25 -0.81 2.62 4.42
N MET A 26 0.35 2.47 5.06
CA MET A 26 1.00 1.17 5.23
C MET A 26 0.58 0.58 6.58
N THR A 27 0.05 -0.64 6.55
CA THR A 27 -0.29 -1.40 7.75
C THR A 27 0.38 -2.76 7.64
N THR A 28 1.09 -3.16 8.70
CA THR A 28 1.64 -4.51 8.81
C THR A 28 0.60 -5.42 9.41
N ILE A 29 0.26 -6.49 8.68
CA ILE A 29 -0.73 -7.48 9.12
C ILE A 29 0.04 -8.78 9.41
N PRO A 30 -0.01 -9.30 10.65
CA PRO A 30 0.61 -10.58 10.95
C PRO A 30 -0.10 -11.72 10.21
N VAL A 31 0.70 -12.64 9.67
CA VAL A 31 0.26 -13.87 9.02
C VAL A 31 0.94 -15.07 9.68
N GLY A 32 0.71 -16.28 9.17
CA GLY A 32 1.37 -17.49 9.66
C GLY A 32 2.86 -17.57 9.29
N SER A 33 3.50 -18.68 9.68
CA SER A 33 4.93 -18.94 9.49
C SER A 33 5.28 -19.28 8.04
N SER A 34 6.46 -18.80 7.61
CA SER A 34 7.02 -19.02 6.27
C SER A 34 6.00 -18.81 5.15
N PRO A 35 5.48 -17.57 4.97
CA PRO A 35 4.58 -17.26 3.86
C PRO A 35 5.30 -17.49 2.53
N PHE A 36 4.66 -18.22 1.63
CA PHE A 36 5.26 -18.58 0.34
C PHE A 36 4.77 -17.66 -0.79
N ASP A 37 3.47 -17.36 -0.82
CA ASP A 37 2.86 -16.55 -1.87
C ASP A 37 1.60 -15.80 -1.37
N ILE A 38 1.20 -14.77 -2.12
CA ILE A 38 0.02 -13.94 -1.86
C ILE A 38 -0.82 -13.70 -3.13
N ALA A 39 -2.13 -13.89 -3.01
CA ALA A 39 -3.10 -13.59 -4.06
C ALA A 39 -4.09 -12.50 -3.60
N VAL A 40 -4.40 -11.55 -4.48
CA VAL A 40 -5.29 -10.41 -4.17
C VAL A 40 -6.54 -10.44 -5.05
N ASN A 41 -7.70 -10.40 -4.41
CA ASN A 41 -9.00 -10.22 -5.04
C ASN A 41 -9.55 -8.82 -4.73
N ARG A 42 -9.38 -7.90 -5.68
CA ARG A 42 -9.85 -6.51 -5.58
C ARG A 42 -11.38 -6.39 -5.58
N ARG A 43 -12.09 -7.33 -6.20
CA ARG A 43 -13.58 -7.31 -6.26
C ARG A 43 -14.20 -7.52 -4.88
N THR A 44 -13.57 -8.35 -4.06
CA THR A 44 -14.04 -8.64 -2.70
C THR A 44 -13.21 -7.94 -1.61
N ASN A 45 -12.27 -7.08 -2.00
CA ASN A 45 -11.30 -6.43 -1.13
C ASN A 45 -10.59 -7.41 -0.17
N ARG A 46 -10.14 -8.55 -0.70
CA ARG A 46 -9.48 -9.61 0.08
C ARG A 46 -8.12 -9.97 -0.49
N ALA A 47 -7.18 -10.29 0.39
CA ALA A 47 -5.94 -10.97 0.04
C ALA A 47 -5.83 -12.30 0.80
N TYR A 48 -5.14 -13.25 0.19
CA TYR A 48 -4.95 -14.60 0.71
C TYR A 48 -3.47 -14.92 0.70
N THR A 49 -2.92 -15.34 1.84
CA THR A 49 -1.51 -15.69 1.99
C THR A 49 -1.38 -17.15 2.34
N ALA A 50 -0.59 -17.89 1.57
CA ALA A 50 -0.29 -19.30 1.84
C ALA A 50 0.89 -19.40 2.82
N ASN A 51 0.63 -19.90 4.04
CA ASN A 51 1.63 -20.05 5.09
C ASN A 51 2.17 -21.49 5.07
N TYR A 52 3.29 -21.69 4.37
CA TYR A 52 3.85 -23.04 4.18
C TYR A 52 4.29 -23.67 5.50
N GLY A 53 4.87 -22.87 6.40
CA GLY A 53 5.39 -23.36 7.69
C GLY A 53 4.31 -23.83 8.66
N ASP A 54 3.08 -23.30 8.53
CA ASP A 54 1.97 -23.61 9.43
C ASP A 54 0.91 -24.52 8.79
N ASN A 55 1.02 -24.84 7.50
CA ASN A 55 -0.02 -25.53 6.72
C ASN A 55 -1.39 -24.81 6.78
N THR A 56 -1.39 -23.47 6.81
CA THR A 56 -2.61 -22.64 6.88
C THR A 56 -2.69 -21.60 5.75
N VAL A 57 -3.87 -20.98 5.61
CA VAL A 57 -4.07 -19.81 4.75
C VAL A 57 -4.61 -18.65 5.58
N SER A 58 -3.94 -17.51 5.53
CA SER A 58 -4.42 -16.27 6.15
C SER A 58 -5.31 -15.50 5.17
N VAL A 59 -6.46 -15.01 5.64
CA VAL A 59 -7.37 -14.14 4.87
C VAL A 59 -7.30 -12.72 5.42
N ILE A 60 -6.92 -11.79 4.56
CA ILE A 60 -6.79 -10.36 4.88
C ILE A 60 -7.94 -9.62 4.20
N THR A 61 -8.69 -8.83 4.95
CA THR A 61 -9.77 -7.99 4.43
C THR A 61 -9.37 -6.52 4.47
N GLY A 62 -9.50 -5.82 3.35
CA GLY A 62 -9.39 -4.36 3.34
C GLY A 62 -10.64 -3.74 3.96
N GLN A 63 -10.44 -2.78 4.86
CA GLN A 63 -11.49 -1.93 5.42
C GLN A 63 -11.90 -0.85 4.41
#